data_AF-A0A1F9NGP5-F1
#
_entry.id   AF-A0A1F9NGP5-F1
#
_cell.length_a   1.000
_cell.length_b   1.000
_cell.length_c   1.000
_cell.angle_alpha   90.00
_cell.angle_beta   90.00
_cell.angle_gamma   90.00
#
_symmetry.space_group_name_H-M   'P 1'
#
loop_
_entity.id
_entity.type
_entity.pdbx_description
1 polymer ?
#
loop_
_entity_poly.entity_id
_entity_poly.type
_entity_poly.pdbx_seq_one_letter_code
_entity_poly.pdbx_strand_id
1 'polypeptide(L)'
;MDVFETMKARQSIRKFRKEPIPREHILRMSEAASWAPTAGNSQNFRFIAVQERETIARMRGIVDEIESRVTGSEHPGGKATYHNLFAFAPAVICVVGAPYESGTDRLLREKDPERYKARRFQVNPGLQGISAGITQFILAACALGYGTCWMTGPLIAKPELESALSIRYPEELLAIIAVGKPDAAPPKPPRKAASEITTFR
;
A
#
# COMPACT_ATOMS: atom_id res chain seq x y z
N MET A 1 17.48 -1.93 -15.85
CA MET A 1 17.95 -1.18 -14.68
C MET A 1 18.44 -2.17 -13.67
N ASP A 2 19.56 -1.89 -13.03
CA ASP A 2 19.97 -2.66 -11.87
C ASP A 2 19.06 -2.35 -10.65
N VAL A 3 19.28 -3.07 -9.55
CA VAL A 3 18.48 -2.93 -8.33
C VAL A 3 18.60 -1.55 -7.68
N PHE A 4 19.80 -0.97 -7.64
CA PHE A 4 20.07 0.33 -7.01
C PHE A 4 19.52 1.48 -7.85
N GLU A 5 19.65 1.40 -9.18
CA GLU A 5 19.02 2.31 -10.13
C GLU A 5 17.50 2.32 -9.93
N THR A 6 16.89 1.13 -9.82
CA THR A 6 15.44 0.99 -9.62
C THR A 6 15.01 1.63 -8.29
N MET A 7 15.72 1.33 -7.20
CA MET A 7 15.47 1.93 -5.88
C MET A 7 15.58 3.46 -5.89
N LYS A 8 16.55 4.01 -6.61
CA LYS A 8 16.79 5.47 -6.72
C LYS A 8 15.85 6.17 -7.71
N ALA A 9 15.36 5.46 -8.72
CA ALA A 9 14.42 5.98 -9.71
C ALA A 9 12.99 5.99 -9.18
N ARG A 10 12.61 5.02 -8.34
CA ARG A 10 11.27 4.92 -7.78
C ARG A 10 10.87 6.21 -7.06
N GLN A 11 9.74 6.79 -7.47
CA GLN A 11 9.11 7.96 -6.87
C GLN A 11 7.63 7.70 -6.61
N SER A 12 7.01 8.50 -5.73
CA SER A 12 5.56 8.48 -5.54
C SER A 12 4.89 9.30 -6.66
N ILE A 13 4.42 8.61 -7.70
CA ILE A 13 3.84 9.21 -8.91
C ILE A 13 2.38 9.57 -8.65
N ARG A 14 2.01 10.82 -8.91
CA ARG A 14 0.65 11.35 -8.62
C ARG A 14 -0.10 11.85 -9.85
N LYS A 15 0.48 11.65 -11.04
CA LYS A 15 -0.15 11.94 -12.32
C LYS A 15 0.16 10.78 -13.25
N PHE A 16 -0.89 10.16 -13.77
CA PHE A 16 -0.79 8.95 -14.56
C PHE A 16 -1.37 9.19 -15.94
N ARG A 17 -0.75 8.58 -16.93
CA ARG A 17 -1.37 8.44 -18.24
C ARG A 17 -2.53 7.45 -18.16
N LYS A 18 -3.45 7.54 -19.12
CA LYS A 18 -4.69 6.74 -19.15
C LYS A 18 -4.50 5.35 -19.74
N GLU A 19 -3.30 5.00 -20.24
CA GLU A 19 -3.08 3.70 -20.85
C GLU A 19 -3.36 2.55 -19.87
N PRO A 20 -4.07 1.49 -20.30
CA PRO A 20 -4.32 0.34 -19.45
C PRO A 20 -3.01 -0.39 -19.12
N ILE A 21 -2.99 -1.05 -17.96
CA ILE A 21 -1.89 -1.93 -17.56
C ILE A 21 -2.24 -3.36 -17.95
N PRO A 22 -1.38 -4.07 -18.70
CA PRO A 22 -1.61 -5.47 -18.99
C PRO A 22 -1.62 -6.33 -17.71
N ARG A 23 -2.50 -7.34 -17.65
CA ARG A 23 -2.69 -8.19 -16.48
C ARG A 23 -1.40 -8.92 -16.09
N GLU A 24 -0.63 -9.36 -17.08
CA GLU A 24 0.65 -10.03 -16.91
C GLU A 24 1.67 -9.15 -16.17
N HIS A 25 1.64 -7.83 -16.37
CA HIS A 25 2.53 -6.92 -15.65
C HIS A 25 2.11 -6.77 -14.18
N ILE A 26 0.81 -6.70 -13.89
CA ILE A 26 0.30 -6.68 -12.51
C ILE A 26 0.66 -7.99 -11.79
N LEU A 27 0.53 -9.13 -12.47
CA LEU A 27 0.94 -10.43 -11.92
C LEU A 27 2.45 -10.48 -11.67
N ARG A 28 3.27 -9.95 -12.58
CA ARG A 28 4.72 -9.87 -12.39
C ARG A 28 5.12 -8.99 -11.21
N MET A 29 4.44 -7.86 -10.99
CA MET A 29 4.64 -7.03 -9.80
C MET A 29 4.23 -7.77 -8.52
N SER A 30 3.14 -8.53 -8.58
CA SER A 30 2.63 -9.33 -7.45
C SER A 30 3.55 -10.52 -7.12
N GLU A 31 4.15 -11.14 -8.13
CA GLU A 31 5.15 -12.19 -7.97
C GLU A 31 6.41 -11.66 -7.28
N ALA A 32 6.89 -10.47 -7.65
CA ALA A 32 8.00 -9.86 -6.94
C ALA A 32 7.69 -9.63 -5.45
N ALA A 33 6.44 -9.26 -5.15
CA ALA A 33 5.97 -9.10 -3.78
C ALA A 33 5.97 -10.42 -3.00
N SER A 34 5.68 -11.57 -3.63
CA SER A 34 5.69 -12.87 -2.94
C SER A 34 7.09 -13.32 -2.52
N TRP A 35 8.14 -12.74 -3.10
CA TRP A 35 9.53 -12.98 -2.67
C TRP A 35 9.92 -12.17 -1.43
N ALA A 36 9.04 -11.30 -0.91
CA ALA A 36 9.33 -10.53 0.29
C ALA A 36 9.40 -11.45 1.54
N PRO A 37 10.34 -11.19 2.46
CA PRO A 37 10.41 -11.94 3.70
C PRO A 37 9.20 -11.59 4.58
N THR A 38 8.56 -12.60 5.16
CA THR A 38 7.56 -12.43 6.21
C THR A 38 7.89 -13.30 7.42
N ALA A 39 7.45 -12.85 8.60
CA ALA A 39 7.70 -13.57 9.84
C ALA A 39 7.08 -14.98 9.77
N GLY A 40 7.89 -16.00 10.08
CA GLY A 40 7.45 -17.40 9.98
C GLY A 40 7.02 -17.83 8.57
N ASN A 41 7.45 -17.12 7.51
CA ASN A 41 6.98 -17.32 6.13
C ASN A 41 5.45 -17.26 5.99
N SER A 42 4.80 -16.48 6.86
CA SER A 42 3.34 -16.32 6.92
C SER A 42 2.67 -15.94 5.60
N GLN A 43 3.36 -15.19 4.72
CA GLN A 43 2.83 -14.61 3.50
C GLN A 43 1.42 -14.03 3.70
N ASN A 44 1.23 -13.30 4.81
CA ASN A 44 -0.07 -12.91 5.34
C ASN A 44 -0.68 -11.70 4.62
N PHE A 45 -0.51 -11.63 3.30
CA PHE A 45 -1.10 -10.61 2.44
C PHE A 45 -1.53 -11.18 1.09
N ARG A 46 -2.46 -10.46 0.47
CA ARG A 46 -2.85 -10.63 -0.93
C ARG A 46 -3.18 -9.28 -1.53
N PHE A 47 -3.30 -9.24 -2.86
CA PHE A 47 -3.71 -8.05 -3.59
C PHE A 47 -5.06 -8.24 -4.25
N ILE A 48 -5.88 -7.19 -4.22
CA ILE A 48 -7.05 -7.07 -5.10
C ILE A 48 -6.69 -6.03 -6.16
N ALA A 49 -6.47 -6.48 -7.39
CA ALA A 49 -6.22 -5.60 -8.52
C ALA A 49 -7.54 -5.14 -9.14
N VAL A 50 -7.79 -3.84 -9.13
CA VAL A 50 -9.00 -3.21 -9.67
C VAL A 50 -8.60 -2.36 -10.88
N GLN A 51 -9.12 -2.72 -12.04
CA GLN A 51 -8.97 -1.96 -13.30
C GLN A 51 -10.30 -1.43 -13.84
N GLU A 52 -11.42 -1.97 -13.35
CA GLU A 52 -12.76 -1.56 -13.75
C GLU A 52 -13.04 -0.13 -13.28
N ARG A 53 -13.36 0.75 -14.24
CA ARG A 53 -13.55 2.19 -13.97
C ARG A 53 -14.73 2.46 -13.05
N GLU A 54 -15.80 1.68 -13.14
CA GLU A 54 -16.98 1.81 -12.28
C GLU A 54 -16.64 1.48 -10.82
N THR A 55 -15.94 0.36 -10.58
CA THR A 55 -15.49 0.02 -9.23
C THR A 55 -14.53 1.08 -8.66
N ILE A 56 -13.59 1.58 -9.46
CA ILE A 56 -12.69 2.67 -9.03
C ILE A 56 -13.47 3.95 -8.71
N ALA A 57 -14.47 4.31 -9.52
CA ALA A 57 -15.31 5.47 -9.28
C ALA A 57 -16.17 5.33 -8.01
N ARG A 58 -16.72 4.13 -7.76
CA ARG A 58 -17.44 3.81 -6.52
C ARG A 58 -16.55 3.94 -5.28
N MET A 59 -15.34 3.37 -5.33
CA MET A 59 -14.36 3.50 -4.25
C MET A 59 -14.02 4.98 -3.98
N ARG A 60 -13.85 5.79 -5.04
CA ARG A 60 -13.65 7.22 -4.90
C ARG A 60 -14.83 7.91 -4.22
N GLY A 61 -16.05 7.63 -4.66
CA GLY A 61 -17.26 8.25 -4.09
C GLY A 61 -17.36 7.99 -2.59
N ILE A 62 -17.09 6.75 -2.16
CA ILE A 62 -17.00 6.37 -0.74
C ILE A 62 -15.96 7.24 -0.02
N VAL A 63 -14.74 7.32 -0.54
CA VAL A 63 -13.65 8.08 0.11
C VAL A 63 -13.95 9.58 0.16
N ASP A 64 -14.44 10.17 -0.93
CA ASP A 64 -14.77 11.59 -1.02
C ASP A 64 -15.89 11.96 -0.03
N GLU A 65 -16.93 11.10 0.11
CA GLU A 65 -18.01 11.30 1.09
C GLU A 65 -17.48 11.28 2.53
N ILE A 66 -16.70 10.26 2.90
CA ILE A 66 -16.17 10.14 4.26
C ILE A 66 -15.17 11.26 4.57
N GLU A 67 -14.30 11.60 3.62
CA GLU A 67 -13.34 12.70 3.79
C GLU A 67 -14.07 14.02 4.02
N SER A 68 -15.11 14.33 3.23
CA SER A 68 -15.89 15.55 3.40
C SER A 68 -16.56 15.58 4.78
N ARG A 69 -17.16 14.46 5.21
CA ARG A 69 -17.80 14.33 6.53
C ARG A 69 -16.83 14.53 7.70
N VAL A 70 -15.61 13.99 7.60
CA VAL A 70 -14.62 14.02 8.70
C VAL A 70 -13.85 15.33 8.74
N THR A 71 -13.51 15.90 7.58
CA THR A 71 -12.62 17.07 7.49
C THR A 71 -13.37 18.38 7.30
N GLY A 72 -14.65 18.34 6.92
CA GLY A 72 -15.39 19.53 6.48
C GLY A 72 -14.93 20.09 5.14
N SER A 73 -14.05 19.39 4.43
CA SER A 73 -13.54 19.82 3.12
C SER A 73 -14.63 19.71 2.05
N GLU A 74 -14.73 20.72 1.19
CA GLU A 74 -15.41 20.60 -0.08
C GLU A 74 -14.44 20.13 -1.16
N HIS A 75 -14.81 19.07 -1.86
CA HIS A 75 -14.02 18.52 -2.96
C HIS A 75 -14.59 19.03 -4.27
N PRO A 76 -14.01 20.10 -4.87
CA PRO A 76 -14.40 20.49 -6.21
C PRO A 76 -14.14 19.29 -7.13
N GLY A 77 -15.23 18.71 -7.62
CA GLY A 77 -15.21 17.45 -8.36
C GLY A 77 -14.13 17.49 -9.45
N GLY A 78 -13.17 16.56 -9.37
CA GLY A 78 -12.18 16.34 -10.43
C GLY A 78 -10.72 16.62 -10.07
N LYS A 79 -10.41 17.12 -8.86
CA LYS A 79 -9.02 17.23 -8.39
C LYS A 79 -8.61 16.03 -7.53
N ALA A 80 -7.37 15.57 -7.73
CA ALA A 80 -6.76 14.55 -6.89
C ALA A 80 -6.37 15.13 -5.52
N THR A 81 -6.73 14.43 -4.45
CA THR A 81 -6.37 14.72 -3.06
C THR A 81 -5.43 13.65 -2.51
N TYR A 82 -4.98 13.83 -1.27
CA TYR A 82 -4.24 12.80 -0.53
C TYR A 82 -5.04 11.49 -0.38
N HIS A 83 -6.37 11.57 -0.33
CA HIS A 83 -7.24 10.43 -0.09
C HIS A 83 -7.74 9.78 -1.39
N ASN A 84 -7.99 10.54 -2.46
CA ASN A 84 -8.67 10.02 -3.66
C ASN A 84 -7.79 9.86 -4.91
N LEU A 85 -6.49 10.20 -4.84
CA LEU A 85 -5.56 10.13 -5.98
C LEU A 85 -5.59 8.80 -6.74
N PHE A 86 -5.84 7.67 -6.06
CA PHE A 86 -5.88 6.34 -6.68
C PHE A 86 -6.87 6.27 -7.85
N ALA A 87 -7.95 7.05 -7.82
CA ALA A 87 -8.99 7.03 -8.84
C ALA A 87 -8.52 7.56 -10.21
N PHE A 88 -7.42 8.30 -10.23
CA PHE A 88 -6.83 8.87 -11.45
C PHE A 88 -5.81 7.94 -12.11
N ALA A 89 -5.49 6.80 -11.49
CA ALA A 89 -4.63 5.79 -12.07
C ALA A 89 -5.45 4.80 -12.93
N PRO A 90 -4.84 4.18 -13.97
CA PRO A 90 -5.47 3.13 -14.76
C PRO A 90 -5.65 1.81 -14.00
N ALA A 91 -4.89 1.57 -12.93
CA ALA A 91 -5.08 0.43 -12.03
C ALA A 91 -4.91 0.83 -10.56
N VAL A 92 -5.67 0.16 -9.69
CA VAL A 92 -5.67 0.35 -8.24
C VAL A 92 -5.45 -1.01 -7.59
N ILE A 93 -4.42 -1.11 -6.76
CA ILE A 93 -4.06 -2.35 -6.06
C ILE A 93 -4.39 -2.18 -4.58
N CYS A 94 -5.41 -2.90 -4.11
CA CYS A 94 -5.77 -2.90 -2.70
C CYS A 94 -4.95 -3.96 -1.98
N VAL A 95 -4.19 -3.55 -0.95
CA VAL A 95 -3.34 -4.44 -0.17
C VAL A 95 -4.14 -4.95 1.02
N VAL A 96 -4.41 -6.25 1.02
CA VAL A 96 -5.18 -6.91 2.06
C VAL A 96 -4.23 -7.74 2.90
N GLY A 97 -4.34 -7.65 4.23
CA GLY A 97 -3.51 -8.43 5.15
C GLY A 97 -4.33 -9.17 6.18
N ALA A 98 -3.80 -10.29 6.65
CA ALA A 98 -4.31 -11.01 7.81
C ALA A 98 -3.40 -10.74 9.03
N PRO A 99 -3.95 -10.76 10.26
CA PRO A 99 -3.14 -10.64 11.47
C PRO A 99 -2.12 -11.78 11.53
N TYR A 100 -0.94 -11.46 12.04
CA TYR A 100 0.11 -12.44 12.32
C TYR A 100 0.46 -12.40 13.81
N GLU A 101 0.57 -13.57 14.41
CA GLU A 101 1.00 -13.78 15.78
C GLU A 101 2.08 -14.86 15.81
N SER A 102 3.25 -14.55 16.38
CA SER A 102 4.32 -15.52 16.52
C SER A 102 4.04 -16.52 17.66
N GLY A 103 4.81 -17.61 17.73
CA GLY A 103 4.76 -18.52 18.88
C GLY A 103 5.05 -17.80 20.21
N THR A 104 6.00 -16.87 20.21
CA THR A 104 6.32 -16.03 21.38
C THR A 104 5.17 -15.10 21.74
N ASP A 105 4.49 -14.52 20.75
CA ASP A 105 3.35 -13.63 21.00
C ASP A 105 2.19 -14.38 21.68
N ARG A 106 1.90 -15.61 21.25
CA ARG A 106 0.92 -16.48 21.93
C ARG A 106 1.29 -16.74 23.39
N LEU A 107 2.54 -17.12 23.65
CA LEU A 107 3.03 -17.36 25.00
C LEU A 107 2.98 -16.10 25.87
N LEU A 108 3.32 -14.94 25.32
CA LEU A 108 3.20 -13.67 26.04
C LEU A 108 1.75 -13.36 26.34
N ARG A 109 0.84 -13.51 25.39
CA ARG A 109 -0.59 -13.26 25.60
C ARG A 109 -1.18 -14.10 26.73
N GLU A 110 -0.73 -15.35 26.87
CA GLU A 110 -1.18 -16.27 27.91
C GLU A 110 -0.49 -16.03 29.26
N LYS A 111 0.83 -15.82 29.27
CA LYS A 111 1.65 -15.83 30.49
C LYS A 111 1.99 -14.44 31.03
N ASP A 112 1.97 -13.42 30.19
CA ASP A 112 2.28 -12.03 30.53
C ASP A 112 1.49 -11.04 29.62
N PRO A 113 0.17 -10.90 29.84
CA PRO A 113 -0.70 -10.12 28.96
C PRO A 113 -0.33 -8.64 28.86
N GLU A 114 0.25 -8.06 29.91
CA GLU A 114 0.68 -6.65 29.91
C GLU A 114 1.89 -6.46 29.00
N ARG A 115 2.86 -7.39 29.04
CA ARG A 115 3.98 -7.38 28.10
C ARG A 115 3.55 -7.66 26.67
N TYR A 116 2.58 -8.53 26.47
CA TYR A 116 1.97 -8.76 25.16
C TYR A 116 1.38 -7.48 24.58
N LYS A 117 0.53 -6.77 25.35
CA LYS A 117 -0.08 -5.50 24.93
C LYS A 117 1.00 -4.48 24.57
N ALA A 118 1.97 -4.25 25.47
CA ALA A 118 3.05 -3.29 25.24
C ALA A 118 3.83 -3.59 23.95
N ARG A 119 4.19 -4.87 23.73
CA ARG A 119 4.89 -5.30 22.51
C ARG A 119 4.05 -5.10 21.26
N ARG A 120 2.76 -5.45 21.29
CA ARG A 120 1.91 -5.48 20.10
C ARG A 120 1.64 -4.09 19.52
N PHE A 121 1.66 -3.05 20.35
CA PHE A 121 1.60 -1.65 19.92
C PHE A 121 2.91 -1.14 19.33
N GLN A 122 4.06 -1.68 19.78
CA GLN A 122 5.39 -1.21 19.36
C GLN A 122 5.93 -1.95 18.13
N VAL A 123 5.62 -3.25 18.02
CA VAL A 123 6.17 -4.13 16.99
C VAL A 123 5.05 -4.93 16.36
N ASN A 124 4.87 -4.75 15.05
CA ASN A 124 3.92 -5.52 14.25
C ASN A 124 4.66 -6.26 13.13
N PRO A 125 5.15 -7.49 13.38
CA PRO A 125 5.93 -8.25 12.39
C PRO A 125 5.11 -8.62 11.15
N GLY A 126 3.79 -8.81 11.30
CA GLY A 126 2.89 -8.99 10.17
C GLY A 126 2.94 -7.79 9.23
N LEU A 127 2.69 -6.58 9.75
CA LEU A 127 2.70 -5.36 8.94
C LEU A 127 4.07 -5.05 8.32
N GLN A 128 5.18 -5.41 8.99
CA GLN A 128 6.53 -5.26 8.43
C GLN A 128 6.74 -6.14 7.20
N GLY A 129 6.32 -7.41 7.26
CA GLY A 129 6.37 -8.32 6.11
C GLY A 129 5.52 -7.83 4.94
N ILE A 130 4.32 -7.34 5.22
CA ILE A 130 3.44 -6.74 4.21
C ILE A 130 4.07 -5.49 3.58
N SER A 131 4.71 -4.64 4.40
CA SER A 131 5.42 -3.45 3.93
C SER A 131 6.61 -3.80 3.02
N ALA A 132 7.30 -4.91 3.30
CA ALA A 132 8.33 -5.46 2.42
C ALA A 132 7.73 -5.95 1.09
N GLY A 133 6.58 -6.65 1.14
CA GLY A 133 5.83 -7.07 -0.05
C GLY A 133 5.40 -5.90 -0.93
N ILE A 134 4.84 -4.84 -0.33
CA ILE A 134 4.51 -3.59 -1.04
C ILE A 134 5.76 -2.96 -1.66
N THR A 135 6.89 -2.95 -0.94
CA THR A 135 8.14 -2.39 -1.45
C THR A 135 8.66 -3.15 -2.67
N GLN A 136 8.61 -4.48 -2.66
CA GLN A 136 8.97 -5.29 -3.82
C GLN A 136 8.02 -5.05 -5.00
N PHE A 137 6.71 -4.96 -4.74
CA PHE A 137 5.71 -4.63 -5.76
C PHE A 137 6.04 -3.30 -6.48
N ILE A 138 6.29 -2.23 -5.72
CA ILE A 138 6.54 -0.90 -6.30
C ILE A 138 7.90 -0.81 -7.00
N LEU A 139 8.91 -1.57 -6.57
CA LEU A 139 10.21 -1.65 -7.24
C LEU A 139 10.08 -2.42 -8.56
N ALA A 140 9.35 -3.54 -8.57
CA ALA A 140 9.04 -4.27 -9.78
C ALA A 140 8.24 -3.41 -10.78
N ALA A 141 7.26 -2.65 -10.29
CA ALA A 141 6.53 -1.69 -11.12
C ALA A 141 7.46 -0.66 -11.76
N CYS A 142 8.38 -0.08 -10.98
CA CYS A 142 9.38 0.85 -11.47
C CYS A 142 10.29 0.23 -12.54
N ALA A 143 10.78 -1.00 -12.32
CA ALA A 143 11.62 -1.72 -13.27
C ALA A 143 10.88 -2.04 -14.60
N LEU A 144 9.57 -2.25 -14.54
CA LEU A 144 8.69 -2.44 -15.69
C LEU A 144 8.28 -1.12 -16.38
N GLY A 145 8.77 0.03 -15.91
CA GLY A 145 8.47 1.35 -16.48
C GLY A 145 7.17 1.98 -15.99
N TYR A 146 6.59 1.49 -14.89
CA TYR A 146 5.40 2.04 -14.25
C TYR A 146 5.74 2.93 -13.05
N GLY A 147 4.86 3.90 -12.82
CA GLY A 147 4.81 4.69 -11.60
C GLY A 147 3.82 4.12 -10.61
N THR A 148 4.09 4.35 -9.32
CA THR A 148 3.17 3.98 -8.23
C THR A 148 3.02 5.09 -7.20
N CYS A 149 1.88 5.13 -6.52
CA CYS A 149 1.74 5.83 -5.23
C CYS A 149 1.13 4.89 -4.19
N TRP A 150 1.90 4.56 -3.16
CA TRP A 150 1.37 3.89 -1.96
C TRP A 150 0.62 4.92 -1.11
N MET A 151 -0.64 4.63 -0.83
CA MET A 151 -1.58 5.49 -0.11
C MET A 151 -2.19 4.76 1.09
N THR A 152 -2.21 5.44 2.23
CA THR A 152 -3.01 5.07 3.42
C THR A 152 -4.10 6.11 3.73
N GLY A 153 -4.08 7.28 3.08
CA GLY A 153 -5.18 8.26 3.14
C GLY A 153 -6.57 7.67 2.88
N PRO A 154 -6.80 6.86 1.82
CA PRO A 154 -8.11 6.27 1.54
C PRO A 154 -8.70 5.46 2.72
N LEU A 155 -7.86 5.00 3.64
CA LEU A 155 -8.28 4.19 4.80
C LEU A 155 -9.11 5.00 5.82
N ILE A 156 -9.29 6.30 5.63
CA ILE A 156 -10.32 7.06 6.33
C ILE A 156 -11.71 6.44 6.14
N ALA A 157 -11.95 5.79 4.99
CA ALA A 157 -13.19 5.09 4.64
C ALA A 157 -13.01 3.55 4.64
N LYS A 158 -12.10 3.04 5.47
CA LYS A 158 -11.70 1.63 5.49
C LYS A 158 -12.90 0.66 5.63
N PRO A 159 -13.85 0.83 6.58
CA PRO A 159 -14.97 -0.10 6.71
C PRO A 159 -15.84 -0.19 5.45
N GLU A 160 -16.13 0.95 4.82
CA GLU A 160 -16.94 1.05 3.61
C GLU A 160 -16.21 0.47 2.40
N LEU A 161 -14.91 0.71 2.29
CA LEU A 161 -14.07 0.11 1.24
C LEU A 161 -13.94 -1.41 1.41
N GLU A 162 -13.78 -1.91 2.63
CA GLU A 162 -13.74 -3.36 2.91
C GLU A 162 -15.04 -4.04 2.50
N SER A 163 -16.19 -3.43 2.84
CA SER A 163 -17.50 -3.89 2.38
C SER A 163 -17.61 -3.92 0.85
N ALA A 164 -17.24 -2.82 0.19
CA ALA A 164 -17.29 -2.70 -1.27
C ALA A 164 -16.35 -3.67 -2.02
N LEU A 165 -15.25 -4.08 -1.37
CA LEU A 165 -14.25 -5.01 -1.90
C LEU A 165 -14.43 -6.45 -1.41
N SER A 166 -15.50 -6.73 -0.64
CA SER A 166 -15.74 -8.04 -0.02
C SER A 166 -14.59 -8.56 0.84
N ILE A 167 -13.86 -7.65 1.51
CA ILE A 167 -12.85 -7.99 2.51
C ILE A 167 -13.56 -8.27 3.83
N ARG A 168 -13.21 -9.39 4.49
CA ARG A 168 -13.88 -9.84 5.71
C ARG A 168 -12.86 -10.21 6.77
N TYR A 169 -13.24 -10.04 8.03
CA TYR A 169 -12.47 -10.52 9.17
C TYR A 169 -12.06 -12.00 8.98
N PRO A 170 -10.81 -12.39 9.31
CA PRO A 170 -9.78 -11.58 9.96
C PRO A 170 -8.92 -10.74 9.00
N GLU A 171 -9.20 -10.75 7.70
CA GLU A 171 -8.47 -9.91 6.75
C GLU A 171 -8.93 -8.46 6.82
N GLU A 172 -8.02 -7.56 6.48
CA GLU A 172 -8.27 -6.12 6.53
C GLU A 172 -7.52 -5.38 5.41
N LEU A 173 -8.10 -4.27 4.94
CA LEU A 173 -7.49 -3.36 3.97
C LEU A 173 -6.39 -2.52 4.63
N LEU A 174 -5.13 -2.69 4.22
CA LEU A 174 -3.98 -2.04 4.85
C LEU A 174 -3.40 -0.88 4.04
N ALA A 175 -3.61 -0.86 2.74
CA ALA A 175 -3.15 0.20 1.85
C ALA A 175 -3.85 0.11 0.49
N ILE A 176 -3.76 1.20 -0.27
CA ILE A 176 -4.08 1.25 -1.69
C ILE A 176 -2.84 1.72 -2.45
N ILE A 177 -2.55 1.10 -3.58
CA ILE A 177 -1.47 1.50 -4.48
C ILE A 177 -2.08 1.92 -5.81
N ALA A 178 -1.92 3.19 -6.16
CA ALA A 178 -2.23 3.69 -7.49
C ALA A 178 -1.11 3.27 -8.45
N VAL A 179 -1.42 2.69 -9.61
CA VAL A 179 -0.42 2.19 -10.58
C VAL A 179 -0.76 2.68 -11.99
N GLY A 180 0.23 3.17 -12.72
CA GLY A 180 0.09 3.62 -14.11
C GLY A 180 1.39 4.14 -14.71
N LYS A 181 1.40 4.42 -16.01
CA LYS A 181 2.57 5.11 -16.60
C LYS A 181 2.65 6.55 -16.08
N PRO A 182 3.82 7.05 -15.68
CA PRO A 182 3.96 8.43 -15.22
C PRO A 182 3.64 9.43 -16.34
N ASP A 183 2.81 10.43 -16.03
CA ASP A 183 2.54 11.57 -16.94
C ASP A 183 3.49 12.74 -16.67
N ALA A 184 4.09 12.78 -15.48
CA ALA A 184 5.14 13.72 -15.13
C ALA A 184 6.08 13.10 -14.08
N ALA A 185 7.36 13.47 -14.12
CA ALA A 185 8.29 13.17 -13.05
C ALA A 185 8.11 14.18 -11.90
N PRO A 186 7.75 13.74 -10.68
CA PRO A 186 7.68 14.66 -9.55
C PRO A 186 9.09 15.10 -9.14
N PRO A 187 9.24 16.21 -8.42
CA PRO A 187 10.51 16.56 -7.79
C PRO A 187 10.94 15.44 -6.82
N LYS A 188 12.26 15.23 -6.70
CA LYS A 188 12.84 14.28 -5.73
C LYS A 188 13.03 15.01 -4.40
N PRO A 189 12.21 14.72 -3.36
CA PRO A 189 12.44 15.29 -2.03
C PRO A 189 13.79 14.81 -1.48
N PRO A 190 14.46 15.61 -0.63
CA PRO A 190 15.73 15.23 -0.03
C PRO A 190 15.61 13.93 0.77
N ARG A 191 16.75 13.25 0.93
CA ARG A 191 16.90 12.05 1.75
C ARG A 191 18.03 12.31 2.74
N LYS A 192 17.86 11.79 3.95
CA LYS A 192 18.93 11.75 4.95
C LYS A 192 20.14 11.00 4.37
N ALA A 193 21.33 11.44 4.72
CA ALA A 193 22.56 10.72 4.40
C ALA A 193 22.60 9.37 5.12
N ALA A 194 23.32 8.39 4.57
CA ALA A 194 23.45 7.06 5.18
C ALA A 194 24.01 7.12 6.61
N SER A 195 24.93 8.06 6.88
CA SER A 195 25.51 8.31 8.20
C SER A 195 24.50 8.86 9.23
N GLU A 196 23.44 9.55 8.80
CA GLU A 196 22.40 10.05 9.70
C GLU A 196 21.46 8.94 10.20
N ILE A 197 21.43 7.80 9.51
CA ILE A 197 20.55 6.66 9.81
C ILE A 197 21.33 5.39 10.16
N THR A 198 22.67 5.47 10.27
CA THR A 198 23.53 4.33 10.56
C THR A 198 24.51 4.68 11.68
N THR A 199 24.52 3.86 12.74
CA THR A 199 25.48 3.99 13.84
C THR A 199 26.34 2.72 13.89
N PHE A 200 27.66 2.86 13.75
CA PHE A 200 28.60 1.76 13.97
C PHE A 200 28.93 1.65 15.47
N ARG A 201 29.05 0.42 15.96
CA ARG A 201 29.41 0.07 17.34
C ARG A 201 30.47 -1.01 17.30
#